data_AF-A0A359LQM6-F1
#
_entry.id   AF-A0A359LQM6-F1
#
_cell.length_a   1.000
_cell.length_b   1.000
_cell.length_c   1.000
_cell.angle_alpha   90.00
_cell.angle_beta   90.00
_cell.angle_gamma   90.00
#
_symmetry.space_group_name_H-M   'P 1'
#
loop_
_entity.id
_entity.type
_entity.pdbx_description
1 polymer ?
#
loop_
_entity_poly.entity_id
_entity_poly.type
_entity_poly.pdbx_seq_one_letter_code
_entity_poly.pdbx_strand_id
1 'polypeptide(L)'
;MDAERPSDLNLEGLVHDLNNVFETISEAADLIAGDANWVPLSATIHRSVDRGRRILGSYLETTRGSLELETIIESAIGFTNDFVQAIKRPPIEFTVEVEPGVRLPGVGPAWERVFMNLFLNAAQIVKKGCRIDVAAVRAAGGVVVTVADNGPGIPPEILPKIFTPRFSTKADRSGLGLHIVQSIVTRYGGAVTAANRESGAGAVFRIEVSAAQEAATS
;
A
#
# COMPACT_ATOMS: atom_id res chain seq x y z
N MET A 1 -6.84 46.27 21.18
CA MET A 1 -6.68 46.50 19.73
C MET A 1 -6.01 45.26 19.16
N ASP A 2 -6.88 44.31 18.83
CA ASP A 2 -6.90 43.50 17.61
C ASP A 2 -5.59 43.02 17.00
N ALA A 3 -5.43 41.69 17.05
CA ALA A 3 -5.49 40.92 15.81
C ALA A 3 -6.09 39.54 16.14
N GLU A 4 -7.41 39.40 15.94
CA GLU A 4 -8.03 38.09 15.71
C GLU A 4 -7.23 37.40 14.59
N ARG A 5 -6.61 36.26 14.91
CA ARG A 5 -6.12 35.36 13.86
C ARG A 5 -7.36 34.88 13.09
N PRO A 6 -7.37 34.99 11.74
CA PRO A 6 -8.51 34.54 10.96
C PRO A 6 -8.72 33.04 11.21
N SER A 7 -9.98 32.65 11.36
CA SER A 7 -10.44 31.28 11.54
C SER A 7 -9.75 30.33 10.56
N ASP A 8 -8.78 29.57 11.04
CA ASP A 8 -8.22 28.45 10.32
C ASP A 8 -9.37 27.52 9.93
N LEU A 9 -9.69 27.45 8.64
CA LEU A 9 -10.33 26.27 8.07
C LEU A 9 -9.41 25.10 8.41
N ASN A 10 -9.73 24.35 9.47
CA ASN A 10 -8.97 23.15 9.83
C ASN A 10 -8.96 22.25 8.58
N LEU A 11 -7.76 21.97 8.06
CA LEU A 11 -7.54 21.12 6.89
C LEU A 11 -8.27 19.77 7.01
N GLU A 12 -8.44 19.26 8.23
CA GLU A 12 -9.21 18.05 8.53
C GLU A 12 -10.72 18.23 8.31
N GLY A 13 -11.27 19.41 8.64
CA GLY A 13 -12.67 19.75 8.37
C GLY A 13 -12.91 19.88 6.86
N LEU A 14 -11.99 20.52 6.14
CA LEU A 14 -12.05 20.62 4.68
C LEU A 14 -11.97 19.24 4.01
N VAL A 15 -11.14 18.33 4.52
CA VAL A 15 -11.05 16.96 4.00
C VAL A 15 -12.32 16.18 4.25
N HIS A 16 -12.86 16.28 5.46
CA HIS A 16 -14.12 15.64 5.80
C HIS A 16 -15.23 16.09 4.84
N ASP A 17 -15.33 17.39 4.58
CA ASP A 17 -16.34 17.94 3.68
C ASP A 17 -16.12 17.53 2.22
N LEU A 18 -14.86 17.47 1.77
CA LEU A 18 -14.53 16.96 0.43
C LEU A 18 -14.80 15.46 0.28
N ASN A 19 -14.57 14.66 1.32
CA ASN A 19 -14.92 13.24 1.32
C ASN A 19 -16.43 13.05 1.22
N ASN A 20 -17.23 13.87 1.89
CA ASN A 20 -18.70 13.83 1.75
C ASN A 20 -19.15 14.16 0.32
N VAL A 21 -18.47 15.12 -0.34
CA VAL A 21 -18.72 15.43 -1.76
C VAL A 21 -18.35 14.23 -2.65
N PHE A 22 -17.21 13.59 -2.40
CA PHE A 22 -16.79 12.38 -3.12
C PHE A 22 -17.74 11.21 -2.93
N GLU A 23 -18.27 11.02 -1.72
CA GLU A 23 -19.31 10.03 -1.41
C GLU A 23 -20.54 10.28 -2.28
N THR A 24 -21.07 11.51 -2.24
CA THR A 24 -22.26 11.91 -3.01
C THR A 24 -22.07 11.71 -4.52
N ILE A 25 -20.89 12.04 -5.06
CA ILE A 25 -20.57 11.84 -6.48
C ILE A 25 -20.48 10.35 -6.82
N SER A 26 -19.92 9.53 -5.93
CA SER A 26 -19.84 8.08 -6.11
C SER A 26 -21.23 7.44 -6.11
N GLU A 27 -22.08 7.83 -5.16
CA GLU A 27 -23.48 7.37 -5.09
C GLU A 27 -24.26 7.76 -6.34
N ALA A 28 -24.11 9.00 -6.82
CA ALA A 28 -24.73 9.43 -8.08
C ALA A 28 -24.22 8.63 -9.29
N ALA A 29 -22.93 8.26 -9.29
CA ALA A 29 -22.34 7.41 -10.33
C ALA A 29 -22.88 5.98 -10.28
N ASP A 30 -23.21 5.46 -9.09
CA ASP A 30 -23.83 4.13 -8.92
C ASP A 30 -25.29 4.12 -9.38
N LEU A 31 -26.03 5.20 -9.15
CA LEU A 31 -27.42 5.32 -9.63
C LEU A 31 -27.50 5.22 -11.15
N ILE A 32 -26.56 5.84 -11.87
CA ILE A 32 -26.53 5.77 -13.35
C ILE A 32 -25.94 4.45 -13.86
N ALA A 33 -25.17 3.73 -13.04
CA ALA A 33 -24.59 2.44 -13.42
C ALA A 33 -25.64 1.32 -13.60
N GLY A 34 -26.86 1.52 -13.11
CA GLY A 34 -27.99 0.62 -13.34
C GLY A 34 -28.42 0.51 -14.82
N ASP A 35 -28.00 1.45 -15.66
CA ASP A 35 -28.19 1.41 -17.11
C ASP A 35 -26.86 1.05 -17.80
N ALA A 36 -26.89 -0.02 -18.61
CA ALA A 36 -25.73 -0.54 -19.33
C ALA A 36 -25.03 0.49 -20.22
N ASN A 37 -25.75 1.51 -20.72
CA ASN A 37 -25.19 2.57 -21.55
C ASN A 37 -24.22 3.48 -20.78
N TRP A 38 -24.40 3.59 -19.46
CA TRP A 38 -23.64 4.52 -18.62
C TRP A 38 -22.55 3.87 -17.78
N VAL A 39 -22.44 2.54 -17.80
CA VAL A 39 -21.40 1.79 -17.06
C VAL A 39 -19.98 2.31 -17.32
N PRO A 40 -19.54 2.60 -18.59
CA PRO A 40 -18.20 3.13 -18.82
C PRO A 40 -17.98 4.52 -18.23
N LEU A 41 -19.03 5.36 -18.22
CA LEU A 41 -19.00 6.71 -17.67
C LEU A 41 -18.97 6.68 -16.14
N SER A 42 -19.82 5.86 -15.51
CA SER A 42 -19.81 5.62 -14.06
C SER A 42 -18.43 5.16 -13.58
N ALA A 43 -17.83 4.18 -14.27
CA ALA A 43 -16.48 3.72 -13.95
C ALA A 43 -15.42 4.83 -14.11
N THR A 44 -15.62 5.79 -15.02
CA THR A 44 -14.73 6.95 -15.20
C THR A 44 -14.88 7.95 -14.06
N ILE A 45 -16.11 8.17 -13.57
CA ILE A 45 -16.40 9.03 -12.43
C ILE A 45 -15.76 8.46 -11.18
N HIS A 46 -15.98 7.16 -10.89
CA HIS A 46 -15.35 6.46 -9.76
C HIS A 46 -13.82 6.59 -9.78
N ARG A 47 -13.17 6.32 -10.92
CA ARG A 47 -11.72 6.51 -11.06
C ARG A 47 -11.26 7.95 -10.79
N SER A 48 -12.09 8.94 -11.13
CA SER A 48 -11.80 10.35 -10.92
C SER A 48 -11.97 10.76 -9.46
N VAL A 49 -13.00 10.24 -8.79
CA VAL A 49 -13.19 10.38 -7.34
C VAL A 49 -12.02 9.75 -6.59
N ASP A 50 -11.62 8.53 -6.95
CA ASP A 50 -10.46 7.87 -6.34
C ASP A 50 -9.18 8.67 -6.54
N ARG A 51 -9.03 9.30 -7.71
CA ARG A 51 -7.91 10.22 -7.97
C ARG A 51 -7.97 11.45 -7.07
N GLY A 52 -9.15 12.02 -6.87
CA GLY A 52 -9.39 13.13 -5.95
C GLY A 52 -9.03 12.77 -4.51
N ARG A 53 -9.52 11.63 -4.02
CA ARG A 53 -9.20 11.09 -2.69
C ARG A 53 -7.69 10.89 -2.51
N ARG A 54 -6.98 10.36 -3.52
CA ARG A 54 -5.51 10.23 -3.49
C ARG A 54 -4.79 11.57 -3.42
N ILE A 55 -5.23 12.57 -4.19
CA ILE A 55 -4.63 13.92 -4.14
C ILE A 55 -4.86 14.53 -2.75
N LEU A 56 -6.09 14.43 -2.23
CA LEU A 56 -6.44 14.95 -0.92
C LEU A 56 -5.62 14.29 0.20
N GLY A 57 -5.45 12.96 0.12
CA GLY A 57 -4.52 12.20 0.95
C GLY A 57 -3.12 12.80 0.89
N SER A 58 -2.58 13.05 -0.31
CA SER A 58 -1.24 13.65 -0.49
C SER A 58 -1.03 15.06 0.07
N TYR A 59 -2.10 15.81 0.30
CA TYR A 59 -2.03 17.12 0.97
C TYR A 59 -2.08 16.99 2.49
N LEU A 60 -2.92 16.09 3.01
CA LEU A 60 -2.93 15.73 4.44
C LEU A 60 -1.63 15.05 4.90
N GLU A 61 -0.94 14.37 3.98
CA GLU A 61 0.38 13.76 4.14
C GLU A 61 1.46 14.77 4.60
N THR A 62 1.25 16.08 4.43
CA THR A 62 2.19 17.11 4.93
C THR A 62 1.97 17.43 6.41
N THR A 63 0.87 16.95 7.02
CA THR A 63 0.38 17.47 8.32
C THR A 63 0.20 16.43 9.42
N ARG A 64 0.25 15.12 9.13
CA ARG A 64 0.07 14.07 10.15
C ARG A 64 1.28 13.13 10.23
N GLY A 65 1.85 13.01 11.43
CA GLY A 65 3.04 12.23 11.75
C GLY A 65 2.90 10.72 11.56
N SER A 66 3.97 10.02 11.92
CA SER A 66 4.13 8.57 11.73
C SER A 66 2.94 7.75 12.27
N LEU A 67 2.27 7.01 11.38
CA LEU A 67 1.27 6.00 11.72
C LEU A 67 1.93 4.71 12.23
N GLU A 68 1.22 3.96 13.06
CA GLU A 68 1.67 2.65 13.53
C GLU A 68 1.60 1.62 12.41
N LEU A 69 2.65 0.80 12.32
CA LEU A 69 2.83 -0.16 11.25
C LEU A 69 1.71 -1.20 11.19
N GLU A 70 1.21 -1.61 12.35
CA GLU A 70 0.11 -2.57 12.46
C GLU A 70 -1.15 -2.05 11.73
N THR A 71 -1.57 -0.81 11.99
CA THR A 71 -2.71 -0.18 11.30
C THR A 71 -2.51 -0.08 9.79
N ILE A 72 -1.29 0.23 9.34
CA ILE A 72 -0.96 0.29 7.91
C ILE A 72 -1.11 -1.10 7.26
N ILE A 73 -0.64 -2.15 7.93
CA ILE A 73 -0.73 -3.54 7.44
C ILE A 73 -2.20 -3.98 7.40
N GLU A 74 -2.98 -3.70 8.44
CA GLU A 74 -4.41 -4.02 8.49
C GLU A 74 -5.18 -3.37 7.33
N SER A 75 -4.94 -2.08 7.07
CA SER A 75 -5.55 -1.37 5.92
C SER A 75 -5.18 -2.02 4.60
N ALA A 76 -3.89 -2.32 4.39
CA ALA A 76 -3.40 -2.99 3.19
C ALA A 76 -4.00 -4.40 3.00
N ILE A 77 -4.21 -5.15 4.10
CA ILE A 77 -4.88 -6.45 4.10
C ILE A 77 -6.34 -6.30 3.66
N GLY A 78 -7.08 -5.36 4.26
CA GLY A 78 -8.47 -5.07 3.91
C GLY A 78 -8.62 -4.79 2.42
N PHE A 79 -7.86 -3.82 1.91
CA PHE A 79 -7.87 -3.47 0.49
C PHE A 79 -7.53 -4.68 -0.40
N THR A 80 -6.50 -5.45 -0.04
CA THR A 80 -6.07 -6.58 -0.86
C THR A 80 -7.15 -7.66 -0.92
N ASN A 81 -7.81 -7.95 0.20
CA ASN A 81 -8.91 -8.91 0.26
C ASN A 81 -10.11 -8.47 -0.58
N ASP A 82 -10.50 -7.20 -0.49
CA ASP A 82 -11.58 -6.64 -1.32
C ASP A 82 -11.25 -6.74 -2.82
N PHE A 83 -10.01 -6.41 -3.18
CA PHE A 83 -9.54 -6.50 -4.56
C PHE A 83 -9.58 -7.93 -5.10
N VAL A 84 -9.04 -8.92 -4.36
CA VAL A 84 -9.04 -10.32 -4.82
C VAL A 84 -10.45 -10.89 -4.92
N GLN A 85 -11.36 -10.49 -4.02
CA GLN A 85 -12.77 -10.86 -4.10
C GLN A 85 -13.44 -10.27 -5.35
N ALA A 86 -13.22 -8.99 -5.64
CA ALA A 86 -13.78 -8.32 -6.82
C ALA A 86 -13.36 -9.00 -8.14
N ILE A 87 -12.13 -9.51 -8.21
CA ILE A 87 -11.62 -10.28 -9.36
C ILE A 87 -11.86 -11.80 -9.25
N LYS A 88 -12.72 -12.23 -8.33
CA LYS A 88 -13.14 -13.63 -8.11
C LYS A 88 -11.98 -14.60 -7.88
N ARG A 89 -10.98 -14.18 -7.12
CA ARG A 89 -9.88 -15.04 -6.66
C ARG A 89 -10.13 -15.56 -5.24
N PRO A 90 -9.50 -16.69 -4.86
CA PRO A 90 -9.54 -17.16 -3.49
C PRO A 90 -9.01 -16.10 -2.51
N PRO A 91 -9.53 -16.06 -1.27
CA PRO A 91 -9.00 -15.19 -0.23
C PRO A 91 -7.54 -15.53 0.09
N ILE A 92 -6.83 -14.55 0.62
CA ILE A 92 -5.45 -14.70 1.09
C ILE A 92 -5.49 -14.91 2.60
N GLU A 93 -4.74 -15.89 3.08
CA GLU A 93 -4.50 -16.10 4.51
C GLU A 93 -3.32 -15.23 4.95
N PHE A 94 -3.52 -14.38 5.95
CA PHE A 94 -2.48 -13.54 6.51
C PHE A 94 -2.11 -13.99 7.92
N THR A 95 -0.82 -14.10 8.20
CA THR A 95 -0.28 -14.19 9.56
C THR A 95 0.51 -12.92 9.82
N VAL A 96 0.18 -12.18 10.88
CA VAL A 96 0.79 -10.88 11.20
C VAL A 96 1.43 -10.94 12.58
N GLU A 97 2.74 -10.71 12.62
CA GLU A 97 3.57 -10.70 13.83
C GLU A 97 4.37 -9.39 13.90
N VAL A 98 3.71 -8.33 14.35
CA VAL A 98 4.29 -6.98 14.41
C VAL A 98 4.51 -6.61 15.87
N GLU A 99 5.73 -6.17 16.21
CA GLU A 99 6.02 -5.64 17.53
C GLU A 99 5.17 -4.36 17.80
N PRO A 100 4.48 -4.24 18.95
CA PRO A 100 3.63 -3.09 19.23
C PRO A 100 4.36 -1.74 19.18
N GLY A 101 3.65 -0.73 18.65
CA GLY A 101 4.14 0.64 18.53
C GLY A 101 5.26 0.82 17.51
N VAL A 102 5.59 -0.19 16.69
CA VAL A 102 6.52 -0.02 15.57
C VAL A 102 5.94 0.98 14.59
N ARG A 103 6.79 1.90 14.13
CA ARG A 103 6.44 3.02 13.28
C ARG A 103 7.38 3.09 12.10
N LEU A 104 6.88 3.53 10.95
CA LEU A 104 7.68 3.75 9.76
C LEU A 104 7.69 5.25 9.43
N PRO A 105 8.85 5.81 9.04
CA PRO A 105 8.95 7.23 8.71
C PRO A 105 8.10 7.58 7.49
N GLY A 106 7.66 8.83 7.42
CA GLY A 106 6.80 9.29 6.34
C GLY A 106 5.34 9.02 6.60
N VAL A 107 4.61 8.62 5.54
CA VAL A 107 3.15 8.65 5.55
C VAL A 107 2.55 7.27 5.30
N GLY A 108 1.50 6.94 6.05
CA GLY A 108 0.82 5.65 6.01
C GLY A 108 0.42 5.19 4.59
N PRO A 109 -0.24 6.02 3.76
CA PRO A 109 -0.67 5.61 2.42
C PRO A 109 0.47 5.16 1.49
N ALA A 110 1.68 5.72 1.66
CA ALA A 110 2.83 5.30 0.88
C ALA A 110 3.26 3.87 1.27
N TRP A 111 3.28 3.58 2.57
CA TRP A 111 3.58 2.23 3.08
C TRP A 111 2.47 1.24 2.81
N GLU A 112 1.20 1.64 2.90
CA GLU A 112 0.06 0.83 2.48
C GLU A 112 0.22 0.38 1.02
N ARG A 113 0.62 1.30 0.15
CA ARG A 113 0.94 0.98 -1.26
C ARG A 113 2.12 0.02 -1.39
N VAL A 114 3.14 0.09 -0.52
CA VAL A 114 4.23 -0.90 -0.50
C VAL A 114 3.66 -2.29 -0.22
N PHE A 115 2.91 -2.44 0.88
CA PHE A 115 2.36 -3.73 1.30
C PHE A 115 1.37 -4.29 0.27
N MET A 116 0.46 -3.47 -0.25
CA MET A 116 -0.47 -3.87 -1.31
C MET A 116 0.26 -4.41 -2.55
N ASN A 117 1.36 -3.78 -2.98
CA ASN A 117 2.12 -4.28 -4.14
C ASN A 117 2.75 -5.65 -3.87
N LEU A 118 3.25 -5.87 -2.65
CA LEU A 118 3.80 -7.16 -2.25
C LEU A 118 2.70 -8.23 -2.14
N PHE A 119 1.58 -7.91 -1.50
CA PHE A 119 0.48 -8.85 -1.29
C PHE A 119 -0.19 -9.25 -2.61
N LEU A 120 -0.46 -8.27 -3.48
CA LEU A 120 -1.01 -8.54 -4.80
C LEU A 120 -0.04 -9.33 -5.67
N ASN A 121 1.27 -9.10 -5.56
CA ASN A 121 2.25 -9.95 -6.26
C ASN A 121 2.19 -11.41 -5.81
N ALA A 122 2.13 -11.67 -4.50
CA ALA A 122 1.97 -13.02 -3.97
C ALA A 122 0.67 -13.68 -4.47
N ALA A 123 -0.48 -13.01 -4.31
CA ALA A 123 -1.78 -13.49 -4.78
C ALA A 123 -1.85 -13.73 -6.30
N GLN A 124 -1.00 -13.04 -7.07
CA GLN A 124 -0.90 -13.22 -8.50
C GLN A 124 -0.14 -14.49 -8.90
N ILE A 125 0.83 -14.88 -8.09
CA ILE A 125 1.71 -16.04 -8.29
C ILE A 125 1.07 -17.29 -7.70
N VAL A 126 0.58 -17.22 -6.46
CA VAL A 126 -0.06 -18.34 -5.76
C VAL A 126 -1.53 -18.46 -6.18
N LYS A 127 -1.86 -19.53 -6.91
CA LYS A 127 -3.20 -19.70 -7.51
C LYS A 127 -4.26 -20.23 -6.55
N LYS A 128 -3.86 -21.00 -5.53
CA LYS A 128 -4.73 -21.61 -4.52
C LYS A 128 -3.99 -21.65 -3.19
N GLY A 129 -4.69 -21.36 -2.09
CA GLY A 129 -4.12 -21.37 -0.75
C GLY A 129 -2.98 -20.36 -0.58
N CYS A 130 -3.17 -19.12 -1.05
CA CYS A 130 -2.18 -18.07 -0.87
C CYS A 130 -2.08 -17.71 0.61
N ARG A 131 -0.89 -17.87 1.17
CA ARG A 131 -0.56 -17.46 2.54
C ARG A 131 0.56 -16.43 2.49
N ILE A 132 0.40 -15.37 3.27
CA ILE A 132 1.37 -14.30 3.43
C ILE A 132 1.65 -14.11 4.91
N ASP A 133 2.92 -14.25 5.28
CA ASP A 133 3.43 -14.03 6.62
C ASP A 133 4.07 -12.64 6.63
N VAL A 134 3.57 -11.74 7.48
CA VAL A 134 4.10 -10.39 7.68
C VAL A 134 4.65 -10.32 9.09
N ALA A 135 5.93 -9.99 9.22
CA ALA A 135 6.55 -9.80 10.52
C ALA A 135 7.32 -8.49 10.56
N ALA A 136 7.32 -7.82 11.72
CA ALA A 136 8.09 -6.61 11.91
C ALA A 136 8.65 -6.52 13.34
N VAL A 137 9.94 -6.17 13.43
CA VAL A 137 10.67 -6.06 14.69
C VAL A 137 11.52 -4.80 14.69
N ARG A 138 11.74 -4.22 15.87
CA ARG A 138 12.81 -3.23 16.06
C ARG A 138 14.16 -3.93 16.00
N ALA A 139 15.09 -3.37 15.24
CA ALA A 139 16.47 -3.82 15.18
C ALA A 139 17.40 -2.70 15.68
N ALA A 140 18.64 -3.06 16.03
CA ALA A 140 19.65 -2.12 16.49
C ALA A 140 20.01 -1.11 15.37
N GLY A 141 19.23 -0.03 15.28
CA GLY A 141 19.37 1.01 14.26
C GLY A 141 18.15 1.24 13.38
N GLY A 142 16.99 0.60 13.63
CA GLY A 142 15.80 0.83 12.81
C GLY A 142 14.68 -0.19 12.96
N VAL A 143 13.87 -0.33 11.91
CA VAL A 143 12.78 -1.31 11.80
C VAL A 143 13.10 -2.27 10.65
N VAL A 144 12.89 -3.56 10.89
CA VAL A 144 12.96 -4.59 9.87
C VAL A 144 11.56 -5.16 9.68
N VAL A 145 11.06 -5.10 8.45
CA VAL A 145 9.78 -5.70 8.06
C VAL A 145 10.04 -6.80 7.04
N THR A 146 9.46 -7.97 7.24
CA THR A 146 9.50 -9.09 6.31
C THR A 146 8.11 -9.45 5.83
N VAL A 147 7.97 -9.62 4.52
CA VAL A 147 6.75 -10.14 3.89
C VAL A 147 7.13 -11.41 3.13
N ALA A 148 6.61 -12.55 3.57
CA ALA A 148 6.92 -13.85 3.01
C ALA A 148 5.67 -14.53 2.44
N ASP A 149 5.74 -15.04 1.22
CA ASP A 149 4.64 -15.82 0.62
C ASP A 149 4.95 -17.32 0.61
N ASN A 150 3.97 -18.13 0.20
CA ASN A 150 4.11 -19.58 0.01
C ASN A 150 4.12 -20.00 -1.47
N GLY A 151 4.57 -19.12 -2.36
CA GLY A 151 4.67 -19.38 -3.79
C GLY A 151 5.84 -20.27 -4.20
N PRO A 152 6.16 -20.33 -5.51
CA PRO A 152 7.27 -21.12 -6.03
C PRO A 152 8.65 -20.49 -5.78
N GLY A 153 8.70 -19.31 -5.15
CA GLY A 153 9.90 -18.50 -5.05
C GLY A 153 10.22 -17.71 -6.33
N ILE A 154 11.40 -17.11 -6.34
CA ILE A 154 11.95 -16.28 -7.39
C ILE A 154 13.15 -17.02 -8.03
N PRO A 155 13.10 -17.29 -9.34
CA PRO A 155 14.24 -17.88 -10.04
C PRO A 155 15.52 -17.03 -9.91
N PRO A 156 16.70 -17.64 -9.66
CA PRO A 156 17.97 -16.92 -9.47
C PRO A 156 18.32 -15.98 -10.62
N GLU A 157 17.96 -16.33 -11.85
CA GLU A 157 18.24 -15.55 -13.06
C GLU A 157 17.43 -14.24 -13.15
N ILE A 158 16.28 -14.17 -12.48
CA ILE A 158 15.45 -12.95 -12.46
C ILE A 158 15.58 -12.16 -11.17
N LEU A 159 16.01 -12.78 -10.06
CA LEU A 159 16.14 -12.14 -8.75
C LEU A 159 16.85 -10.78 -8.78
N PRO A 160 17.98 -10.60 -9.51
CA PRO A 160 18.68 -9.31 -9.57
C PRO A 160 17.91 -8.20 -10.31
N LYS A 161 16.87 -8.56 -11.08
CA LYS A 161 16.15 -7.66 -12.00
C LYS A 161 14.74 -7.31 -11.52
N ILE A 162 14.23 -7.98 -10.48
CA ILE A 162 12.81 -7.87 -10.08
C ILE A 162 12.37 -6.45 -9.70
N PHE A 163 13.30 -5.60 -9.25
CA PHE A 163 13.04 -4.21 -8.89
C PHE A 163 13.24 -3.22 -10.06
N THR A 164 13.74 -3.69 -11.21
CA THR A 164 13.92 -2.84 -12.40
C THR A 164 12.55 -2.39 -12.92
N PRO A 165 12.37 -1.09 -13.25
CA PRO A 165 11.10 -0.62 -13.79
C PRO A 165 10.69 -1.38 -15.05
N ARG A 166 9.40 -1.74 -15.13
CA ARG A 166 8.80 -2.50 -16.24
C ARG A 166 9.34 -3.93 -16.41
N PHE A 167 10.09 -4.45 -15.44
CA PHE A 167 10.45 -5.86 -15.42
C PHE A 167 9.23 -6.71 -15.04
N SER A 168 8.86 -7.63 -15.92
CA SER A 168 7.76 -8.57 -15.69
C SER A 168 8.05 -9.86 -16.46
N THR A 169 7.81 -11.01 -15.83
CA THR A 169 7.84 -12.32 -16.50
C THR A 169 6.55 -12.63 -17.26
N LYS A 170 5.59 -11.69 -17.27
CA LYS A 170 4.29 -11.81 -17.94
C LYS A 170 4.05 -10.63 -18.87
N ALA A 171 3.65 -10.91 -20.10
CA ALA A 171 3.52 -9.93 -21.19
C ALA A 171 2.35 -8.94 -21.01
N ASP A 172 1.38 -9.25 -20.15
CA ASP A 172 0.15 -8.49 -19.92
C ASP A 172 0.24 -7.51 -18.73
N ARG A 173 1.44 -7.28 -18.18
CA ARG A 173 1.61 -6.51 -16.94
C ARG A 173 2.59 -5.37 -17.06
N SER A 174 2.29 -4.30 -16.33
CA SER A 174 3.08 -3.07 -16.33
C SER A 174 4.49 -3.24 -15.77
N GLY A 175 4.74 -4.26 -14.94
CA GLY A 175 6.04 -4.48 -14.28
C GLY A 175 6.46 -3.34 -13.34
N LEU A 176 5.50 -2.57 -12.83
CA LEU A 176 5.77 -1.39 -11.99
C LEU A 176 5.71 -1.67 -10.49
N GLY A 177 5.06 -2.74 -10.05
CA GLY A 177 4.73 -2.97 -8.63
C GLY A 177 5.96 -3.00 -7.71
N LEU A 178 6.94 -3.85 -7.99
CA LEU A 178 8.16 -3.93 -7.18
C LEU A 178 9.06 -2.71 -7.34
N HIS A 179 9.05 -2.06 -8.50
CA HIS A 179 9.77 -0.80 -8.67
C HIS A 179 9.18 0.33 -7.80
N ILE A 180 7.85 0.38 -7.65
CA ILE A 180 7.16 1.29 -6.73
C ILE A 180 7.58 0.99 -5.29
N VAL A 181 7.63 -0.29 -4.90
CA VAL A 181 8.10 -0.70 -3.56
C VAL A 181 9.50 -0.15 -3.31
N GLN A 182 10.45 -0.41 -4.22
CA GLN A 182 11.82 0.09 -4.08
C GLN A 182 11.87 1.62 -4.01
N SER A 183 11.12 2.31 -4.87
CA SER A 183 11.11 3.78 -4.91
C SER A 183 10.60 4.40 -3.61
N ILE A 184 9.53 3.83 -3.03
CA ILE A 184 8.97 4.33 -1.77
C ILE A 184 9.92 4.03 -0.60
N VAL A 185 10.43 2.80 -0.52
CA VAL A 185 11.37 2.40 0.54
C VAL A 185 12.63 3.26 0.50
N THR A 186 13.24 3.46 -0.67
CA THR A 186 14.42 4.34 -0.82
C THR A 186 14.09 5.80 -0.52
N ARG A 187 12.89 6.31 -0.89
CA ARG A 187 12.47 7.67 -0.56
C ARG A 187 12.48 7.93 0.94
N TYR A 188 12.14 6.94 1.74
CA TYR A 188 12.16 7.01 3.20
C TYR A 188 13.47 6.48 3.81
N GLY A 189 14.54 6.41 3.01
CA GLY A 189 15.88 6.07 3.47
C GLY A 189 16.09 4.61 3.81
N GLY A 190 15.14 3.75 3.44
CA GLY A 190 15.25 2.31 3.64
C GLY A 190 15.88 1.58 2.44
N ALA A 191 16.04 0.28 2.63
CA ALA A 191 16.40 -0.67 1.59
C ALA A 191 15.39 -1.82 1.54
N VAL A 192 15.12 -2.33 0.34
CA VAL A 192 14.32 -3.54 0.14
C VAL A 192 15.15 -4.58 -0.59
N THR A 193 15.12 -5.81 -0.08
CA THR A 193 15.78 -6.98 -0.67
C THR A 193 14.77 -8.10 -0.86
N ALA A 194 15.10 -9.06 -1.72
CA ALA A 194 14.30 -10.26 -1.92
C ALA A 194 15.18 -11.50 -1.90
N ALA A 195 14.62 -12.59 -1.36
CA ALA A 195 15.25 -13.90 -1.31
C ALA A 195 14.16 -14.99 -1.43
N ASN A 196 14.58 -16.24 -1.60
CA ASN A 196 13.68 -17.39 -1.42
C ASN A 196 13.66 -17.82 0.06
N ARG A 197 12.54 -18.39 0.51
CA ARG A 197 12.45 -18.97 1.86
C ARG A 197 13.47 -20.11 2.00
N GLU A 198 14.04 -20.23 3.20
CA GLU A 198 15.01 -21.31 3.51
C GLU A 198 14.39 -22.72 3.35
N SER A 199 13.07 -22.84 3.58
CA SER A 199 12.30 -24.07 3.34
C SER A 199 12.15 -24.44 1.85
N GLY A 200 12.62 -23.59 0.93
CA GLY A 200 12.61 -23.80 -0.52
C GLY A 200 11.33 -23.39 -1.24
N ALA A 201 10.19 -23.31 -0.55
CA ALA A 201 8.93 -22.82 -1.11
C ALA A 201 8.63 -21.40 -0.63
N GLY A 202 8.51 -20.44 -1.55
CA GLY A 202 8.08 -19.08 -1.29
C GLY A 202 9.18 -18.04 -1.47
N ALA A 203 8.76 -16.78 -1.62
CA ALA A 203 9.66 -15.63 -1.62
C ALA A 203 9.57 -14.87 -0.29
N VAL A 204 10.64 -14.18 0.08
CA VAL A 204 10.71 -13.25 1.22
C VAL A 204 11.20 -11.91 0.70
N PHE A 205 10.42 -10.86 0.99
CA PHE A 205 10.82 -9.48 0.81
C PHE A 205 11.17 -8.89 2.16
N ARG A 206 12.37 -8.33 2.29
CA ARG A 206 12.88 -7.75 3.53
C ARG A 206 13.13 -6.27 3.34
N ILE A 207 12.42 -5.45 4.11
CA ILE A 207 12.49 -4.00 4.13
C ILE A 207 13.21 -3.60 5.42
N GLU A 208 14.22 -2.75 5.29
CA GLU A 208 14.96 -2.17 6.41
C GLU A 208 14.84 -0.65 6.35
N VAL A 209 14.49 -0.03 7.47
CA VAL A 209 14.38 1.43 7.57
C VAL A 209 15.13 1.91 8.80
N SER A 210 16.00 2.91 8.65
CA SER A 210 16.87 3.40 9.73
C SER A 210 16.12 4.27 10.75
N ALA A 211 16.45 4.10 12.04
CA ALA A 211 15.89 4.86 13.16
C ALA A 211 16.22 6.36 13.10
N ALA A 212 17.30 6.75 12.41
CA ALA A 212 17.68 8.15 12.23
C ALA A 212 16.62 8.96 11.46
N GLN A 213 15.77 8.28 10.67
CA GLN A 213 14.68 8.90 9.92
C GLN A 213 13.33 8.88 10.65
N GLU A 214 13.19 8.07 11.70
CA GLU A 214 12.03 8.08 12.60
C GLU A 214 11.99 9.40 13.41
N ALA A 215 13.16 9.92 13.79
CA ALA A 215 13.32 11.15 14.55
C ALA A 215 13.23 12.45 13.72
N ALA A 216 13.54 12.41 12.42
CA ALA A 216 13.59 13.62 11.58
C ALA A 216 12.22 14.12 11.09
N THR A 217 11.15 13.37 11.38
CA THR A 217 9.77 13.67 10.94
C THR A 217 8.78 13.76 12.11
N SER A 218 9.29 13.76 13.35
CA SER A 218 8.50 13.99 14.57
C SER A 218 8.37 15.47 14.90
#